data_AF-A0A1F8M474-F1
#
_entry.id   AF-A0A1F8M474-F1
#
_cell.length_a   1.000
_cell.length_b   1.000
_cell.length_c   1.000
_cell.angle_alpha   90.00
_cell.angle_beta   90.00
_cell.angle_gamma   90.00
#
_symmetry.space_group_name_H-M   'P 1'
#
loop_
_entity.id
_entity.type
_entity.pdbx_description
1 polymer ?
#
loop_
_entity_poly.entity_id
_entity_poly.type
_entity_poly.pdbx_seq_one_letter_code
_entity_poly.pdbx_strand_id
1 'polypeptide(L)' 'MLNNILAAPGLYHLSQSQVEQAWKYAYCFFFEYPHPFPWHLVHFWKDLETWPLSRMLDDEGISRYQQSFNYLVGEPIRW' A
#
# COMPACT_ATOMS: atom_id res chain seq x y z
N MET A 1 15.21 -18.37 6.95
CA MET A 1 13.74 -18.39 7.11
C MET A 1 13.06 -18.90 5.84
N LEU A 2 13.25 -18.25 4.68
CA LEU A 2 12.65 -18.69 3.40
C LEU A 2 13.06 -20.12 2.98
N ASN A 3 14.35 -20.46 3.05
CA ASN A 3 14.83 -21.82 2.75
C ASN A 3 14.19 -22.90 3.62
N ASN A 4 13.81 -22.59 4.87
CA ASN A 4 13.20 -23.55 5.77
C ASN A 4 11.72 -23.79 5.42
N ILE A 5 11.03 -22.74 4.96
CA ILE A 5 9.64 -22.83 4.49
C ILE A 5 9.57 -23.61 3.18
N LEU A 6 10.53 -23.38 2.28
CA LEU A 6 10.61 -24.11 1.00
C LEU A 6 10.96 -25.59 1.21
N ALA A 7 11.75 -25.92 2.23
CA ALA A 7 12.13 -27.30 2.54
C ALA A 7 11.00 -28.12 3.20
N ALA A 8 10.06 -27.48 3.90
CA ALA A 8 8.96 -28.16 4.58
C ALA A 8 7.67 -27.33 4.64
N PRO A 9 7.05 -26.99 3.49
CA PRO A 9 5.93 -26.05 3.42
C PRO A 9 4.72 -26.48 4.26
N GLY A 10 4.52 -27.79 4.41
CA GLY A 10 3.49 -28.39 5.28
C GLY A 10 3.54 -27.92 6.74
N LEU A 11 4.74 -27.64 7.26
CA LEU A 11 4.95 -27.22 8.65
C LEU A 11 4.77 -25.72 8.86
N TYR A 12 4.69 -24.94 7.79
CA TYR A 12 4.58 -23.47 7.82
C TYR A 12 3.28 -22.97 7.19
N HIS A 13 2.28 -23.85 7.01
CA HIS A 13 0.96 -23.41 6.60
C HIS A 13 0.40 -22.41 7.61
N LEU A 14 -0.10 -21.30 7.08
CA LEU A 14 -0.90 -20.38 7.84
C LEU A 14 -2.19 -21.10 8.29
N SER A 15 -2.62 -20.83 9.50
CA SER A 15 -3.96 -21.23 9.92
C SER A 15 -5.00 -20.51 9.06
N GLN A 16 -6.21 -21.08 8.98
CA GLN A 16 -7.32 -20.47 8.25
C GLN A 16 -7.55 -19.00 8.67
N SER A 17 -7.48 -18.73 9.98
CA SER A 17 -7.62 -17.38 10.52
C SER A 17 -6.51 -16.43 10.04
N GLN A 18 -5.26 -16.90 9.95
CA GLN A 18 -4.16 -16.09 9.44
C GLN A 18 -4.31 -15.78 7.94
N VAL A 19 -4.80 -16.74 7.16
CA VAL A 19 -5.10 -16.54 5.73
C VAL A 19 -6.19 -15.49 5.56
N GLU A 20 -7.29 -15.60 6.30
CA GLU A 20 -8.39 -14.63 6.27
C GLU A 20 -7.94 -13.23 6.70
N GLN A 21 -7.04 -13.13 7.68
CA GLN A 21 -6.51 -11.84 8.11
C GLN A 21 -5.57 -11.22 7.06
N ALA A 22 -4.73 -12.02 6.41
CA ALA A 22 -3.91 -11.54 5.30
C ALA A 22 -4.77 -11.09 4.11
N TRP A 23 -5.85 -11.82 3.82
CA TRP A 23 -6.82 -11.43 2.80
C TRP A 23 -7.55 -10.14 3.15
N LYS A 24 -8.05 -9.98 4.37
CA LYS A 24 -8.69 -8.74 4.82
C LYS A 24 -7.74 -7.56 4.74
N TYR A 25 -6.48 -7.75 5.16
CA TYR A 25 -5.46 -6.71 5.01
C TYR A 25 -5.27 -6.31 3.54
N ALA A 26 -5.02 -7.29 2.66
CA ALA A 26 -4.82 -7.02 1.24
C ALA A 26 -6.06 -6.37 0.62
N TYR A 27 -7.26 -6.88 0.94
CA TYR A 27 -8.51 -6.36 0.40
C TYR A 27 -8.76 -4.93 0.86
N CYS A 28 -8.67 -4.66 2.17
CA CYS A 28 -8.82 -3.30 2.68
C CYS A 28 -7.76 -2.38 2.07
N PHE A 29 -6.50 -2.79 2.01
CA PHE A 29 -5.42 -1.97 1.44
C PHE A 29 -5.61 -1.66 -0.05
N PHE A 30 -6.00 -2.64 -0.86
CA PHE A 30 -6.10 -2.48 -2.32
C PHE A 30 -7.47 -1.97 -2.80
N PHE A 31 -8.55 -2.18 -2.03
CA PHE A 31 -9.91 -1.89 -2.48
C PHE A 31 -10.69 -0.94 -1.56
N GLU A 32 -10.51 -0.99 -0.23
CA GLU A 32 -11.25 -0.12 0.71
C GLU A 32 -10.46 1.09 1.22
N TYR A 33 -9.16 1.15 0.96
CA TYR A 33 -8.26 2.28 1.25
C TYR A 33 -8.02 3.14 0.00
N PRO A 34 -9.02 3.72 -0.70
CA PRO A 34 -8.71 4.64 -1.78
C PRO A 34 -8.40 6.02 -1.19
N HIS A 35 -7.31 6.10 -0.41
CA HIS A 35 -6.67 7.39 -0.25
C HIS A 35 -6.11 7.78 -1.60
N PRO A 36 -6.32 9.02 -2.06
CA PRO A 36 -5.78 9.46 -3.32
C PRO A 36 -4.26 9.24 -3.30
N PHE A 37 -3.72 8.57 -4.32
CA PHE A 37 -2.29 8.37 -4.46
C PHE A 37 -1.90 8.74 -5.89
N PRO A 38 -0.79 9.50 -6.10
CA PRO A 38 -0.50 10.08 -7.40
C PRO A 38 -0.02 9.05 -8.43
N TRP A 39 0.49 7.89 -8.01
CA TRP A 39 1.14 6.92 -8.91
C TRP A 39 0.57 5.51 -8.80
N HIS A 40 0.05 4.98 -9.91
CA HIS A 40 -0.49 3.64 -10.00
C HIS A 40 0.53 2.70 -10.64
N LEU A 41 0.70 1.49 -10.10
CA LEU A 41 1.69 0.52 -10.58
C LEU A 41 1.59 0.27 -12.10
N VAL A 42 0.38 0.11 -12.63
CA VAL A 42 0.13 -0.20 -14.05
C VAL A 42 0.49 0.98 -14.98
N HIS A 43 0.45 2.21 -14.48
CA HIS A 43 0.66 3.43 -15.27
C HIS A 43 1.77 4.33 -14.72
N PHE A 44 2.66 3.76 -13.91
CA PHE A 44 3.60 4.50 -13.07
C PHE A 44 4.37 5.59 -13.82
N TRP A 45 4.93 5.26 -14.98
CA TRP A 45 5.73 6.21 -15.77
C TRP A 45 4.90 7.37 -16.32
N LYS A 46 3.67 7.12 -16.77
CA LYS A 46 2.74 8.18 -17.23
C LYS A 46 2.27 9.06 -16.08
N ASP A 47 2.00 8.43 -14.94
CA ASP A 47 1.63 9.14 -13.72
C ASP A 47 2.79 10.01 -13.24
N LEU A 48 4.05 9.55 -13.35
CA LEU A 48 5.24 10.32 -12.98
C LEU A 48 5.49 11.52 -13.91
N GLU A 49 5.19 11.40 -15.20
CA GLU A 49 5.21 12.54 -16.14
C GLU A 49 4.17 13.61 -15.74
N THR A 50 3.00 13.19 -15.25
CA THR A 50 1.91 14.08 -14.86
C THR A 50 2.08 14.65 -13.44
N TRP A 51 2.61 13.82 -12.54
CA TRP A 51 2.88 14.07 -11.13
C TRP A 51 4.35 13.82 -10.83
N PRO A 52 5.26 14.68 -11.33
CA PRO A 52 6.65 14.62 -10.91
C PRO A 52 6.77 14.95 -9.42
N LEU A 53 7.84 14.47 -8.78
CA LEU A 53 8.04 14.66 -7.33
C LEU A 53 8.01 16.15 -6.94
N SER A 54 8.55 17.04 -7.78
CA SER A 54 8.53 18.49 -7.53
C SER A 54 7.12 19.07 -7.43
N ARG A 55 6.18 18.59 -8.25
CA ARG A 55 4.76 18.97 -8.19
C ARG A 55 4.06 18.30 -7.00
N MET A 56 4.41 17.06 -6.69
CA MET A 56 3.85 16.39 -5.50
C MET A 56 4.19 17.15 -4.19
N LEU A 57 5.35 17.80 -4.15
CA LEU A 57 5.85 18.56 -2.99
C LEU A 57 5.46 20.04 -3.00
N ASP A 58 4.71 20.52 -4.00
CA ASP A 58 4.15 21.88 -3.99
C ASP A 58 2.80 21.94 -3.24
N ASP A 59 2.19 23.13 -3.19
CA ASP A 59 0.94 23.34 -2.47
C ASP A 59 -0.23 22.49 -3.02
N GLU A 60 -0.27 22.23 -4.34
CA GLU A 60 -1.30 21.39 -4.97
C GLU A 60 -1.12 19.94 -4.54
N GLY A 61 0.10 19.42 -4.68
CA GLY A 61 0.43 18.05 -4.32
C GLY A 61 0.24 17.76 -2.83
N ILE A 62 0.70 18.67 -1.97
CA ILE A 62 0.53 18.58 -0.51
C ILE A 62 -0.97 18.59 -0.18
N SER A 63 -1.74 19.57 -0.68
CA SER A 63 -3.17 19.65 -0.37
C SER A 63 -3.95 18.40 -0.78
N ARG A 64 -3.50 17.68 -1.81
CA ARG A 64 -4.22 16.53 -2.36
C ARG A 64 -3.77 15.18 -1.80
N TYR A 65 -2.49 15.03 -1.45
CA TYR A 65 -1.89 13.73 -1.15
C TYR A 65 -1.22 13.63 0.22
N GLN A 66 -1.05 14.75 0.94
CA GLN A 66 -0.37 14.76 2.25
C GLN A 66 -0.97 13.75 3.23
N GLN A 67 -2.29 13.68 3.32
CA GLN A 67 -2.97 12.74 4.23
C GLN A 67 -2.61 11.28 3.92
N SER A 68 -2.57 10.91 2.64
CA SER A 68 -2.19 9.57 2.19
C SER A 68 -0.76 9.23 2.64
N PHE A 69 0.19 10.16 2.45
CA PHE A 69 1.58 9.97 2.86
C PHE A 69 1.74 9.92 4.39
N ASN A 70 1.01 10.75 5.13
CA ASN A 70 0.96 10.73 6.59
C ASN A 70 0.56 9.34 7.11
N TYR A 71 -0.47 8.73 6.53
CA TYR A 71 -0.87 7.37 6.88
C TYR A 71 0.20 6.33 6.52
N LEU A 72 0.87 6.47 5.36
CA LEU A 72 1.96 5.57 4.97
C LEU A 72 3.18 5.65 5.90
N VAL A 73 3.46 6.81 6.50
CA VAL A 73 4.55 6.97 7.48
C VAL A 73 4.13 6.61 8.91
N GLY A 74 2.89 6.13 9.10
CA GLY A 74 2.42 5.56 10.37
C GLY A 74 1.57 6.50 11.23
N GLU A 75 1.09 7.63 10.70
CA GLU A 75 0.11 8.43 11.43
C GLU A 75 -1.22 7.68 11.59
N PRO A 76 -1.91 7.83 12.73
CA PRO A 76 -3.20 7.19 12.96
C PRO A 76 -4.23 7.61 11.91
N ILE A 77 -4.92 6.62 11.36
CA ILE A 77 -5.97 6.86 10.37
C ILE A 77 -7.21 7.42 11.07
N ARG A 78 -7.64 8.60 10.63
CA ARG A 78 -8.87 9.25 11.09
C ARG A 78 -9.92 9.10 10.00
N TRP A 79 -10.99 8.38 10.35
CA TRP A 79 -12.15 8.12 9.51
C TRP A 79 -13.16 9.26 9.58
#